data_AF-A0A7V9H6D9-F1
#
_entry.id   AF-A0A7V9H6D9-F1
#
_cell.length_a   1.000
_cell.length_b   1.000
_cell.length_c   1.000
_cell.angle_alpha   90.00
_cell.angle_beta   90.00
_cell.angle_gamma   90.00
#
_symmetry.space_group_name_H-M   'P 1'
#
loop_
_entity.id
_entity.type
_entity.pdbx_description
1 polymer ?
#
loop_
_entity_poly.entity_id
_entity_poly.type
_entity_poly.pdbx_seq_one_letter_code
_entity_poly.pdbx_strand_id
1 'polypeptide(L)' 'MSHDAVSGRVLVLGSLNLDVVVRCARRPEPGETVLGEDVDRRAGGKGAN' A
#
# COMPACT_ATOMS: atom_id res chain seq x y z
N MET A 1 17.44 -36.66 -0.80
CA MET A 1 18.08 -35.42 -0.31
C MET A 1 16.97 -34.44 0.06
N SER A 2 16.53 -34.47 1.32
CA SER A 2 15.56 -33.52 1.85
C SER A 2 16.28 -32.21 2.15
N HIS A 3 15.85 -31.11 1.53
CA HIS A 3 16.28 -29.77 1.94
C HIS A 3 15.59 -29.44 3.27
N ASP A 4 16.36 -29.48 4.36
CA ASP A 4 15.95 -28.89 5.63
C ASP A 4 16.00 -27.37 5.45
N ALA A 5 14.84 -26.73 5.34
CA ALA A 5 14.77 -25.28 5.28
C ALA A 5 15.11 -24.69 6.66
N VAL A 6 16.23 -23.98 6.76
CA VAL A 6 16.60 -23.27 8.00
C VAL A 6 15.62 -22.11 8.20
N SER A 7 14.75 -22.22 9.21
CA SER A 7 13.83 -21.14 9.60
C SER A 7 14.57 -20.12 10.48
N GLY A 8 14.93 -18.96 9.92
CA GLY A 8 15.40 -17.80 10.67
C GLY A 8 14.25 -16.97 11.26
N ARG A 9 14.52 -16.15 12.28
CA ARG A 9 13.58 -15.12 12.78
C ARG A 9 13.93 -13.77 12.16
N VAL A 10 12.94 -13.07 11.60
CA VAL A 10 13.11 -11.74 10.98
C VAL A 10 12.24 -10.73 11.74
N LEU A 11 12.84 -9.59 12.08
CA LEU A 11 12.14 -8.41 12.60
C LEU A 11 12.23 -7.29 11.57
N VAL A 12 11.09 -6.71 11.22
CA VAL A 12 11.02 -5.53 10.34
C VAL A 12 10.59 -4.32 11.16
N LEU A 13 11.47 -3.33 11.28
CA LEU A 13 11.15 -2.03 11.85
C LEU A 13 10.94 -1.05 10.71
N GLY A 14 9.68 -0.74 10.38
CA GLY A 14 9.37 0.07 9.23
C GLY A 14 7.93 0.60 9.23
N SER A 15 7.55 1.21 8.12
CA SER A 15 6.24 1.84 7.98
C SER A 15 5.13 0.84 7.65
N LEU A 16 3.96 1.11 8.23
CA LEU A 16 2.67 0.50 7.90
C LEU A 16 1.72 1.64 7.54
N ASN A 17 1.12 1.56 6.36
CA ASN A 17 0.22 2.57 5.83
C ASN A 17 -1.12 1.95 5.44
N LEU A 18 -2.16 2.78 5.48
CA LEU A 18 -3.39 2.53 4.73
C LEU A 18 -3.35 3.37 3.46
N ASP A 19 -3.15 2.73 2.33
CA ASP A 19 -3.17 3.39 1.03
C ASP A 19 -4.65 3.58 0.63
N VAL A 20 -5.10 4.84 0.63
CA VAL A 20 -6.44 5.23 0.16
C VAL A 20 -6.32 5.72 -1.27
N VAL A 21 -6.83 4.93 -2.22
CA VAL A 21 -6.72 5.19 -3.65
C VAL A 21 -8.07 5.64 -4.18
N VAL A 22 -8.15 6.86 -4.69
CA VAL A 22 -9.36 7.39 -5.34
C VAL A 22 -9.15 7.41 -6.84
N ARG A 23 -10.01 6.72 -7.60
CA ARG A 23 -10.03 6.83 -9.06
C ARG A 23 -10.88 8.03 -9.47
N CYS A 24 -10.38 8.81 -10.42
CA CYS A 24 -11.04 9.99 -10.97
C CYS A 24 -10.70 10.12 -12.46
N ALA A 25 -11.57 10.80 -13.21
CA ALA A 25 -11.43 10.94 -14.66
C ALA A 25 -10.10 11.60 -15.08
N ARG A 26 -9.53 12.46 -14.22
CA ARG A 26 -8.21 13.08 -14.36
C ARG A 26 -7.68 13.58 -13.02
N ARG A 27 -6.40 13.95 -12.97
CA ARG A 27 -5.83 14.63 -11.79
C ARG A 27 -6.41 16.05 -11.64
N PRO A 28 -6.75 16.49 -10.42
CA PRO A 28 -7.18 17.85 -10.17
C PRO A 28 -6.08 18.88 -10.43
N GLU A 29 -6.46 20.05 -10.95
CA GLU A 29 -5.62 21.24 -10.92
C GLU A 29 -5.62 21.90 -9.52
N PRO A 30 -4.65 22.77 -9.19
CA PRO A 30 -4.63 23.46 -7.90
C PRO A 30 -5.93 24.25 -7.65
N GLY A 31 -6.57 23.97 -6.51
CA GLY A 31 -7.82 24.62 -6.09
C GLY A 31 -9.09 24.01 -6.69
N GLU A 32 -8.98 23.04 -7.60
CA GLU A 32 -10.13 22.37 -8.19
C GLU A 32 -10.72 21.29 -7.26
N THR A 33 -12.05 21.12 -7.28
CA THR A 33 -12.73 19.94 -6.73
C THR A 33 -13.20 19.04 -7.87
N VAL A 34 -12.76 17.77 -7.90
CA VAL A 34 -13.13 16.77 -8.91
C VAL A 34 -13.88 15.62 -8.24
N LEU A 35 -14.92 15.09 -8.89
CA LEU A 35 -15.64 13.93 -8.40
C LEU A 35 -14.79 12.65 -8.54
N GLY A 36 -14.74 11.88 -7.46
CA GLY A 36 -14.21 10.51 -7.49
C GLY A 36 -15.23 9.55 -8.09
N GLU A 37 -14.73 8.55 -8.83
CA GLU A 37 -15.52 7.47 -9.39
C GLU A 37 -15.66 6.29 -8.42
N ASP A 38 -14.59 6.03 -7.65
CA ASP A 38 -14.48 4.90 -6.74
C ASP A 38 -13.35 5.12 -5.72
N VAL A 39 -13.39 4.39 -4.60
CA VAL A 39 -12.37 4.40 -3.55
C VAL A 39 -11.97 2.98 -3.14
N ASP A 40 -10.66 2.72 -3.15
CA ASP A 40 -10.07 1.47 -2.66
C ASP A 40 -9.17 1.74 -1.44
N ARG A 41 -9.15 0.78 -0.52
CA ARG A 41 -8.37 0.82 0.73
C ARG A 41 -7.48 -0.40 0.79
N ARG A 42 -6.16 -0.18 0.72
CA ARG A 42 -5.17 -1.27 0.71
C ARG A 42 -4.21 -1.15 1.87
N ALA A 43 -3.85 -2.28 2.44
CA ALA A 43 -2.70 -2.33 3.34
C ALA A 43 -1.43 -2.04 2.51
N GLY A 44 -0.57 -1.18 3.03
CA GLY A 44 0.69 -0.80 2.39
C GLY A 44 1.74 -0.40 3.42
N GLY A 45 2.76 0.32 2.96
CA GLY A 45 3.92 0.66 3.77
C GLY A 45 5.08 -0.31 3.52
N LYS A 46 6.29 0.26 3.43
CA LYS A 46 7.48 -0.51 3.04
C LYS A 46 7.91 -1.52 4.09
N GLY A 47 7.55 -1.30 5.36
CA GLY A 47 7.83 -2.26 6.43
C GLY A 47 6.79 -3.37 6.53
N ALA A 48 5.58 -3.15 6.00
CA ALA A 48 4.49 -4.11 6.05
C ALA A 48 4.42 -5.04 4.84
N ASN A 49 4.92 -4.59 3.68
CA ASN A 49 5.02 -5.38 2.44
C ASN A 49 6.32 -6.20 2.40
#